data_AF-A0A821P638-F1
#
_entry.id   AF-A0A821P638-F1
#
_cell.length_a   1.000
_cell.length_b   1.000
_cell.length_c   1.000
_cell.angle_alpha   90.00
_cell.angle_beta   90.00
_cell.angle_gamma   90.00
#
_symmetry.space_group_name_H-M   'P 1'
#
loop_
_entity.id
_entity.type
_entity.pdbx_description
1 polymer ?
#
loop_
_entity_poly.entity_id
_entity_poly.type
_entity_poly.pdbx_seq_one_letter_code
_entity_poly.pdbx_strand_id
1 'polypeptide(L)'
;MKSSTPFAEVSKVGYYEGQEEEILFSTHTIFRIDQIERIEDKHTDRLWQVTLTLAGNQDDDFNKLTTHLREEISPETGWSRLGFILITVGESQKAEHLYQILLEKASTDEQRSSYNYQLGSVYCRMGEYSEALSCYERSLEILKITIPPNHPNFALTYNNIGLVYAKKGEYSKALSSYERSLEIRKKALPPNHRDFAQSYNNIGMAYGEKGEYSKALSWYEQSLEIQKIALPQNHPERALSYNNIGSVHYSTGEYSKALSSYERSLEIQKIALPPNHPDLATSSANIGSLYATMGEYSKALSSNERSLEIQKIALPPNHPDLASSYNRIGNVYNKMGEYSKALSSFERSLEIQKIALPPNHPDLASSYNRIGNVYNKMGEYSKALSSYERSLEISKITLSPNHPDLASSYNNIGLVYCNMGEYSKALSSHERSLEIRKIALPPNHP
;
A
#
# COMPACT_ATOMS: atom_id res chain seq x y z
N MET A 1 30.26 13.73 -15.62
CA MET A 1 30.02 13.74 -14.16
C MET A 1 30.10 12.30 -13.68
N LYS A 2 31.01 11.96 -12.76
CA LYS A 2 31.15 10.61 -12.21
C LYS A 2 30.09 10.41 -11.11
N SER A 3 29.21 9.43 -11.24
CA SER A 3 28.29 9.00 -10.17
C SER A 3 28.67 7.61 -9.69
N SER A 4 28.79 7.45 -8.37
CA SER A 4 28.92 6.15 -7.69
C SER A 4 27.55 5.81 -7.09
N THR A 5 27.09 4.57 -7.27
CA THR A 5 25.86 4.06 -6.66
C THR A 5 26.13 2.65 -6.13
N PRO A 6 25.78 2.32 -4.87
CA PRO A 6 25.97 0.97 -4.34
C PRO A 6 24.93 0.00 -4.93
N PHE A 7 25.37 -1.19 -5.32
CA PHE A 7 24.54 -2.26 -5.87
C PHE A 7 23.92 -3.10 -4.74
N ALA A 8 22.71 -3.61 -4.94
CA ALA A 8 22.00 -4.43 -3.96
C ALA A 8 22.59 -5.84 -3.84
N GLU A 9 22.49 -6.42 -2.64
CA GLU A 9 22.96 -7.77 -2.30
C GLU A 9 21.89 -8.80 -2.74
N VAL A 10 22.16 -9.56 -3.81
CA VAL A 10 21.13 -10.36 -4.53
C VAL A 10 20.74 -11.67 -3.83
N SER A 11 21.50 -12.09 -2.81
CA SER A 11 21.11 -13.14 -1.87
C SER A 11 19.81 -12.85 -1.08
N LYS A 12 19.28 -11.62 -1.13
CA LYS A 12 18.02 -11.22 -0.47
C LYS A 12 16.78 -11.27 -1.37
N VAL A 13 16.91 -11.61 -2.65
CA VAL A 13 15.82 -11.53 -3.65
C VAL A 13 15.46 -12.89 -4.25
N GLY A 14 16.32 -13.91 -4.10
CA GLY A 14 16.05 -15.27 -4.59
C GLY A 14 15.04 -16.02 -3.73
N TYR A 15 13.98 -16.54 -4.35
CA TYR A 15 12.97 -17.38 -3.68
C TYR A 15 13.41 -18.85 -3.55
N TYR A 16 14.46 -19.26 -4.28
CA TYR A 16 15.01 -20.62 -4.25
C TYR A 16 16.47 -20.56 -3.79
N GLU A 17 16.73 -21.03 -2.56
CA GLU A 17 18.09 -21.29 -2.08
C GLU A 17 18.78 -22.28 -3.03
N GLY A 18 19.77 -21.82 -3.79
CA GLY A 18 20.79 -22.67 -4.40
C GLY A 18 20.64 -23.05 -5.88
N GLN A 19 19.79 -22.40 -6.67
CA GLN A 19 19.73 -22.63 -8.13
C GLN A 19 19.74 -21.39 -9.04
N GLU A 20 20.00 -20.20 -8.50
CA GLU A 20 20.16 -19.00 -9.31
C GLU A 20 21.61 -18.49 -9.20
N GLU A 21 22.45 -18.89 -10.15
CA GLU A 21 23.71 -18.18 -10.40
C GLU A 21 23.37 -16.82 -11.04
N GLU A 22 23.53 -15.76 -10.24
CA GLU A 22 23.19 -14.35 -10.47
C GLU A 22 23.57 -13.83 -11.86
N ILE A 23 22.65 -13.20 -12.60
CA ILE A 23 22.40 -11.74 -12.60
C ILE A 23 23.66 -10.90 -12.35
N LEU A 24 24.56 -10.91 -13.34
CA LEU A 24 25.65 -9.93 -13.50
C LEU A 24 25.47 -9.13 -14.81
N PHE A 25 24.23 -8.74 -15.12
CA PHE A 25 23.80 -8.47 -16.50
C PHE A 25 23.42 -7.02 -16.86
N SER A 26 23.82 -6.00 -16.08
CA SER A 26 23.40 -4.61 -16.36
C SER A 26 24.51 -3.58 -16.63
N THR A 27 25.80 -3.93 -16.57
CA THR A 27 26.89 -2.97 -16.89
C THR A 27 27.75 -3.35 -18.09
N HIS A 28 27.86 -4.62 -18.46
CA HIS A 28 28.60 -5.04 -19.66
C HIS A 28 27.85 -4.77 -20.97
N THR A 29 26.57 -4.40 -20.89
CA THR A 29 25.66 -4.24 -22.03
C THR A 29 25.71 -2.83 -22.64
N ILE A 30 26.34 -1.85 -21.98
CA ILE A 30 26.39 -0.46 -22.46
C ILE A 30 27.84 0.04 -22.56
N PHE A 31 28.76 -0.47 -21.73
CA PHE A 31 30.16 -0.07 -21.75
C PHE A 31 31.11 -1.28 -21.72
N ARG A 32 32.15 -1.25 -22.55
CA ARG A 32 33.31 -2.14 -22.44
C ARG A 32 34.36 -1.52 -21.53
N ILE A 33 34.99 -2.33 -20.68
CA ILE A 33 36.17 -1.93 -19.90
C ILE A 33 37.37 -1.96 -20.84
N ASP A 34 38.05 -0.82 -20.99
CA ASP A 34 39.16 -0.66 -21.93
C ASP A 34 40.51 -0.72 -21.21
N GLN A 35 40.91 0.38 -20.54
CA GLN A 35 42.13 0.42 -19.73
C GLN A 35 41.83 0.46 -18.24
N ILE A 36 42.64 -0.28 -17.48
CA ILE A 36 42.66 -0.27 -16.02
C ILE A 36 44.05 0.20 -15.58
N GLU A 37 44.12 1.36 -14.95
CA GLU A 37 45.37 1.94 -14.46
C GLU A 37 45.30 2.13 -12.94
N ARG A 38 46.39 1.81 -12.25
CA ARG A 38 46.49 2.03 -10.80
C ARG A 38 46.84 3.49 -10.53
N ILE A 39 46.10 4.15 -9.66
CA ILE A 39 46.46 5.49 -9.19
C ILE A 39 47.38 5.33 -7.99
N GLU A 40 48.64 5.75 -8.12
CA GLU A 40 49.57 5.80 -6.99
C GLU A 40 49.28 7.02 -6.11
N ASP A 41 48.63 6.80 -4.97
CA ASP A 41 48.51 7.77 -3.89
C ASP A 41 49.37 7.32 -2.70
N LYS A 42 50.12 8.26 -2.10
CA LYS A 42 51.12 7.99 -1.04
C LYS A 42 50.53 7.48 0.27
N HIS A 43 49.20 7.37 0.38
CA HIS A 43 48.53 6.98 1.62
C HIS A 43 47.57 5.79 1.51
N THR A 44 47.23 5.25 0.32
CA THR A 44 46.49 3.97 0.20
C THR A 44 46.74 3.23 -1.12
N ASP A 45 47.03 1.92 -1.04
CA ASP A 45 47.34 1.03 -2.19
C ASP A 45 46.10 0.45 -2.92
N ARG A 46 44.94 1.10 -2.83
CA ARG A 46 43.65 0.47 -3.19
C ARG A 46 42.84 1.18 -4.27
N LEU A 47 43.40 2.18 -4.95
CA LEU A 47 42.67 2.96 -5.95
C LEU A 47 43.09 2.64 -7.38
N TRP A 48 42.08 2.30 -8.20
CA TRP A 48 42.22 1.97 -9.61
C TRP A 48 41.29 2.84 -10.45
N GLN A 49 41.81 3.38 -11.54
CA GLN A 49 41.08 4.08 -12.57
C GLN A 49 40.72 3.11 -13.69
N VAL A 50 39.45 3.07 -14.07
CA VAL A 50 38.95 2.22 -15.15
C VAL A 50 38.30 3.10 -16.21
N THR A 51 38.75 2.96 -17.46
CA THR A 51 38.20 3.65 -18.63
C THR A 51 37.13 2.77 -19.26
N LEU A 52 35.96 3.36 -19.55
CA LEU A 52 34.78 2.69 -20.08
C LEU A 52 34.42 3.27 -21.47
N THR A 53 34.20 2.41 -22.45
CA THR A 53 33.86 2.79 -23.84
C THR A 53 32.45 2.32 -24.20
N LEU A 54 31.62 3.22 -24.72
CA LEU A 54 30.22 2.93 -25.05
C LEU A 54 30.12 1.93 -26.22
N ALA A 55 29.45 0.80 -26.02
CA ALA A 55 29.21 -0.19 -27.09
C ALA A 55 28.15 0.36 -28.06
N GLY A 56 28.51 0.53 -29.34
CA GLY A 56 27.62 1.05 -30.37
C GLY A 56 26.84 -0.06 -31.10
N ASN A 57 25.71 0.31 -31.73
CA ASN A 57 24.77 -0.58 -32.42
C ASN A 57 25.32 -1.39 -33.63
N GLN A 58 26.61 -1.31 -33.94
CA GLN A 58 27.25 -2.06 -35.05
C GLN A 58 28.21 -3.15 -34.59
N ASP A 59 28.22 -3.47 -33.29
CA ASP A 59 29.08 -4.50 -32.73
C ASP A 59 28.46 -5.90 -32.92
N ASP A 60 29.18 -6.75 -33.67
CA ASP A 60 28.72 -8.07 -34.11
C ASP A 60 28.55 -9.05 -32.92
N ASP A 61 29.34 -8.89 -31.85
CA ASP A 61 29.22 -9.69 -30.64
C ASP A 61 28.07 -9.19 -29.75
N PHE A 62 27.79 -7.88 -29.75
CA PHE A 62 26.59 -7.32 -29.11
C PHE A 62 25.31 -7.78 -29.83
N ASN A 63 25.33 -7.84 -31.16
CA ASN A 63 24.22 -8.37 -31.95
C ASN A 63 24.01 -9.87 -31.72
N LYS A 64 25.08 -10.67 -31.62
CA LYS A 64 24.99 -12.08 -31.23
C LYS A 64 24.45 -12.24 -29.82
N LEU A 65 24.93 -11.46 -28.84
CA LEU A 65 24.45 -11.51 -27.46
C LEU A 65 23.00 -11.06 -27.33
N THR A 66 22.58 -9.99 -28.01
CA THR A 66 21.16 -9.57 -28.02
C THR A 66 20.26 -10.54 -28.77
N THR A 67 20.78 -11.24 -29.78
CA THR A 67 20.07 -12.35 -30.44
C THR A 67 19.95 -13.54 -29.50
N HIS A 68 21.02 -13.88 -28.77
CA HIS A 68 21.02 -14.98 -27.81
C HIS A 68 20.15 -14.69 -26.59
N LEU A 69 20.14 -13.45 -26.08
CA LEU A 69 19.19 -12.98 -25.08
C LEU A 69 17.76 -13.01 -25.63
N ARG A 70 17.54 -12.63 -26.90
CA ARG A 70 16.23 -12.80 -27.55
C ARG A 70 15.82 -14.26 -27.64
N GLU A 71 16.77 -15.19 -27.84
CA GLU A 71 16.58 -16.64 -27.87
C GLU A 71 16.36 -17.23 -26.46
N GLU A 72 17.00 -16.69 -25.42
CA GLU A 72 16.81 -17.07 -24.00
C GLU A 72 15.53 -16.47 -23.39
N ILE A 73 15.09 -15.31 -23.88
CA ILE A 73 13.78 -14.70 -23.56
C ILE A 73 12.67 -15.28 -24.47
N SER A 74 13.04 -15.91 -25.59
CA SER A 74 12.14 -16.57 -26.55
C SER A 74 11.25 -17.68 -25.95
N PRO A 75 11.68 -18.47 -24.93
CA PRO A 75 10.81 -19.44 -24.30
C PRO A 75 9.67 -18.72 -23.58
N GLU A 76 8.50 -19.34 -23.55
CA GLU A 76 7.26 -18.83 -22.91
C GLU A 76 7.46 -18.43 -21.43
N THR A 77 8.47 -19.00 -20.78
CA THR A 77 8.91 -18.67 -19.42
C THR A 77 9.53 -17.28 -19.34
N GLY A 78 10.23 -16.81 -20.37
CA GLY A 78 10.84 -15.48 -20.46
C GLY A 78 9.80 -14.36 -20.48
N TRP A 79 8.76 -14.50 -21.30
CA TRP A 79 7.65 -13.52 -21.34
C TRP A 79 6.83 -13.51 -20.05
N SER A 80 6.59 -14.67 -19.44
CA SER A 80 5.89 -14.75 -18.15
C SER A 80 6.72 -14.10 -17.02
N ARG A 81 8.05 -14.30 -17.02
CA ARG A 81 8.97 -13.61 -16.10
C ARG A 81 8.97 -12.11 -16.32
N LEU A 82 9.01 -11.64 -17.57
CA LEU A 82 8.90 -10.22 -17.89
C LEU A 82 7.59 -9.64 -17.36
N GLY A 83 6.46 -10.32 -17.57
CA GLY A 83 5.17 -9.90 -17.03
C GLY A 83 5.18 -9.79 -15.50
N PHE A 84 5.76 -10.77 -14.80
CA PHE A 84 5.92 -10.71 -13.35
C PHE A 84 6.82 -9.54 -12.89
N ILE A 85 7.92 -9.28 -13.60
CA ILE A 85 8.80 -8.13 -13.30
C ILE A 85 8.04 -6.83 -13.51
N LEU A 86 7.32 -6.67 -14.63
CA LEU A 86 6.52 -5.48 -14.93
C LEU A 86 5.48 -5.21 -13.83
N ILE A 87 4.78 -6.25 -13.36
CA ILE A 87 3.88 -6.18 -12.20
C ILE A 87 4.63 -5.68 -10.96
N THR A 88 5.81 -6.22 -10.70
CA THR A 88 6.61 -5.94 -9.51
C THR A 88 7.15 -4.50 -9.50
N VAL A 89 7.59 -3.99 -10.65
CA VAL A 89 8.09 -2.62 -10.79
C VAL A 89 6.96 -1.59 -10.96
N GLY A 90 5.70 -2.01 -10.91
CA GLY A 90 4.53 -1.11 -10.97
C GLY A 90 4.10 -0.71 -12.39
N GLU A 91 4.70 -1.29 -13.42
CA GLU A 91 4.40 -1.06 -14.84
C GLU A 91 3.16 -1.86 -15.28
N SER A 92 2.04 -1.60 -14.60
CA SER A 92 0.82 -2.42 -14.70
C SER A 92 0.19 -2.38 -16.10
N GLN A 93 0.20 -1.23 -16.80
CA GLN A 93 -0.33 -1.17 -18.18
C GLN A 93 0.51 -1.99 -19.16
N LYS A 94 1.84 -2.01 -19.00
CA LYS A 94 2.71 -2.84 -19.85
C LYS A 94 2.51 -4.31 -19.57
N ALA A 95 2.34 -4.69 -18.29
CA ALA A 95 2.04 -6.06 -17.89
C ALA A 95 0.68 -6.51 -18.45
N GLU A 96 -0.34 -5.66 -18.40
CA GLU A 96 -1.66 -5.92 -18.97
C GLU A 96 -1.56 -6.25 -20.46
N HIS A 97 -0.95 -5.35 -21.23
CA HIS A 97 -0.79 -5.50 -22.67
C HIS A 97 -0.03 -6.79 -23.02
N LEU A 98 1.03 -7.09 -22.28
CA LEU A 98 1.79 -8.32 -22.47
C LEU A 98 0.93 -9.58 -22.22
N TYR A 99 0.22 -9.64 -21.09
CA TYR A 99 -0.60 -10.81 -20.77
C TYR A 99 -1.81 -10.98 -21.71
N GLN A 100 -2.35 -9.90 -22.27
CA GLN A 100 -3.36 -9.97 -23.34
C GLN A 100 -2.78 -10.64 -24.59
N ILE A 101 -1.59 -10.22 -25.05
CA ILE A 101 -0.91 -10.85 -26.21
C ILE A 101 -0.60 -12.32 -25.94
N LEU A 102 -0.10 -12.64 -24.74
CA LEU A 102 0.20 -14.02 -24.35
C LEU A 102 -1.08 -14.88 -24.31
N LEU A 103 -2.19 -14.32 -23.85
CA LEU A 103 -3.48 -15.00 -23.83
C LEU A 103 -4.02 -15.29 -25.24
N GLU A 104 -3.87 -14.36 -26.19
CA GLU A 104 -4.25 -14.58 -27.60
C GLU A 104 -3.40 -15.66 -28.27
N LYS A 105 -2.12 -15.74 -27.92
CA LYS A 105 -1.16 -16.73 -28.45
C LYS A 105 -1.17 -18.06 -27.70
N ALA A 106 -1.94 -18.18 -26.63
CA ALA A 106 -1.95 -19.37 -25.78
C ALA A 106 -2.42 -20.61 -26.56
N SER A 107 -1.55 -21.61 -26.63
CA SER A 107 -1.76 -22.86 -27.34
C SER A 107 -2.41 -23.93 -26.47
N THR A 108 -2.20 -23.88 -25.14
CA THR A 108 -2.74 -24.85 -24.19
C THR A 108 -3.71 -24.21 -23.19
N ASP A 109 -4.59 -25.02 -22.63
CA ASP A 109 -5.51 -24.58 -21.57
C ASP A 109 -4.75 -24.21 -20.29
N GLU A 110 -3.66 -24.89 -19.98
CA GLU A 110 -2.78 -24.53 -18.85
C GLU A 110 -2.21 -23.10 -19.01
N GLN A 111 -1.72 -22.76 -20.21
CA GLN A 111 -1.27 -21.41 -20.54
C GLN A 111 -2.39 -20.38 -20.39
N ARG A 112 -3.57 -20.66 -20.97
CA ARG A 112 -4.74 -19.76 -20.84
C ARG A 112 -5.12 -19.54 -19.38
N SER A 113 -5.10 -20.58 -18.56
CA SER A 113 -5.40 -20.47 -17.14
C SER A 113 -4.37 -19.61 -16.40
N SER A 114 -3.08 -19.83 -16.64
CA SER A 114 -1.98 -19.07 -16.06
C SER A 114 -2.01 -17.60 -16.46
N TYR A 115 -2.19 -17.30 -17.75
CA TYR A 115 -2.26 -15.92 -18.23
C TYR A 115 -3.52 -15.19 -17.75
N ASN A 116 -4.67 -15.85 -17.69
CA ASN A 116 -5.85 -15.26 -17.05
C ASN A 116 -5.61 -14.97 -15.56
N TYR A 117 -4.95 -15.88 -14.83
CA TYR A 117 -4.59 -15.63 -13.43
C TYR A 117 -3.68 -14.41 -13.27
N GLN A 118 -2.65 -14.29 -14.11
CA GLN A 118 -1.73 -13.16 -14.04
C GLN A 118 -2.41 -11.84 -14.46
N LEU A 119 -3.24 -11.86 -15.49
CA LEU A 119 -4.03 -10.71 -15.91
C LEU A 119 -4.99 -10.25 -14.81
N GLY A 120 -5.60 -11.19 -14.08
CA GLY A 120 -6.41 -10.88 -12.89
C GLY A 120 -5.62 -10.18 -11.79
N SER A 121 -4.34 -10.54 -11.61
CA SER A 121 -3.42 -9.87 -10.68
C SER A 121 -3.09 -8.45 -11.13
N VAL A 122 -2.88 -8.25 -12.43
CA VAL A 122 -2.64 -6.92 -13.03
C VAL A 122 -3.86 -6.01 -12.81
N TYR A 123 -5.06 -6.47 -13.20
CA TYR A 123 -6.29 -5.69 -13.01
C TYR A 123 -6.56 -5.37 -11.54
N CYS A 124 -6.29 -6.31 -10.64
CA CYS A 124 -6.41 -6.06 -9.20
C CYS A 124 -5.47 -4.93 -8.72
N ARG A 125 -4.26 -4.81 -9.29
CA ARG A 125 -3.32 -3.71 -8.96
C ARG A 125 -3.74 -2.37 -9.56
N MET A 126 -4.36 -2.40 -10.74
CA MET A 126 -4.92 -1.21 -11.38
C MET A 126 -6.20 -0.70 -10.70
N GLY A 127 -6.80 -1.49 -9.81
CA GLY A 127 -8.07 -1.17 -9.15
C GLY A 127 -9.30 -1.58 -9.98
N GLU A 128 -9.09 -2.28 -11.10
CA GLU A 128 -10.12 -2.81 -11.99
C GLU A 128 -10.64 -4.15 -11.45
N TYR A 129 -11.36 -4.07 -10.34
CA TYR A 129 -11.74 -5.24 -9.55
C TYR A 129 -12.74 -6.18 -10.25
N SER A 130 -13.57 -5.66 -11.16
CA SER A 130 -14.55 -6.49 -11.88
C SER A 130 -13.87 -7.34 -12.95
N GLU A 131 -12.92 -6.75 -13.67
CA GLU A 131 -12.07 -7.36 -14.67
C GLU A 131 -11.16 -8.39 -14.01
N ALA A 132 -10.59 -8.06 -12.85
CA ALA A 132 -9.81 -8.99 -12.04
C ALA A 132 -10.59 -10.26 -11.67
N LEU A 133 -11.83 -10.10 -11.19
CA LEU A 133 -12.71 -11.24 -10.87
C LEU A 133 -13.00 -12.08 -12.11
N SER A 134 -13.35 -11.45 -13.23
CA SER A 134 -13.63 -12.18 -14.48
C SER A 134 -12.43 -13.00 -14.96
N CYS A 135 -11.23 -12.44 -14.89
CA CYS A 135 -9.99 -13.15 -15.21
C CYS A 135 -9.73 -14.34 -14.26
N TYR A 136 -9.88 -14.16 -12.95
CA TYR A 136 -9.71 -15.27 -12.00
C TYR A 136 -10.78 -16.36 -12.16
N GLU A 137 -12.02 -15.99 -12.46
CA GLU A 137 -13.11 -16.94 -12.73
C GLU A 137 -12.83 -17.77 -13.98
N ARG A 138 -12.40 -17.15 -15.09
CA ARG A 138 -11.95 -17.86 -16.30
C ARG A 138 -10.79 -18.80 -16.01
N SER A 139 -9.79 -18.34 -15.24
CA SER A 139 -8.67 -19.18 -14.81
C SER A 139 -9.17 -20.40 -14.05
N LEU A 140 -10.09 -20.21 -13.09
CA LEU A 140 -10.68 -21.25 -12.26
C LEU A 140 -11.50 -22.28 -13.07
N GLU A 141 -12.27 -21.82 -14.06
CA GLU A 141 -13.02 -22.69 -14.97
C GLU A 141 -12.09 -23.62 -15.75
N ILE A 142 -10.95 -23.09 -16.22
CA ILE A 142 -9.95 -23.89 -16.93
C ILE A 142 -9.24 -24.85 -15.96
N LEU A 143 -8.88 -24.41 -14.75
CA LEU A 143 -8.25 -25.30 -13.74
C LEU A 143 -9.13 -26.52 -13.43
N LYS A 144 -10.47 -26.35 -13.39
CA LYS A 144 -11.43 -27.46 -13.13
C LYS A 144 -11.33 -28.59 -14.14
N ILE A 145 -10.91 -28.32 -15.38
CA ILE A 145 -10.78 -29.33 -16.43
C ILE A 145 -9.33 -29.79 -16.64
N THR A 146 -8.33 -29.00 -16.24
CA THR A 146 -6.91 -29.30 -16.50
C THR A 146 -6.19 -29.99 -15.35
N ILE A 147 -6.61 -29.80 -14.09
CA ILE A 147 -5.87 -30.30 -12.93
C ILE A 147 -6.77 -30.90 -11.83
N PRO A 148 -6.24 -31.79 -10.96
CA PRO A 148 -7.03 -32.47 -9.93
C PRO A 148 -7.67 -31.53 -8.88
N PRO A 149 -8.84 -31.87 -8.31
CA PRO A 149 -9.69 -30.98 -7.50
C PRO A 149 -9.12 -30.48 -6.15
N ASN A 150 -7.85 -30.71 -5.83
CA ASN A 150 -7.16 -30.13 -4.66
C ASN A 150 -5.78 -29.56 -4.99
N HIS A 151 -5.49 -29.32 -6.27
CA HIS A 151 -4.21 -28.75 -6.68
C HIS A 151 -4.00 -27.35 -6.06
N PRO A 152 -2.78 -26.99 -5.59
CA PRO A 152 -2.49 -25.70 -4.96
C PRO A 152 -2.95 -24.46 -5.75
N ASN A 153 -2.97 -24.54 -7.09
CA ASN A 153 -3.45 -23.45 -7.96
C ASN A 153 -4.92 -23.05 -7.69
N PHE A 154 -5.78 -23.99 -7.29
CA PHE A 154 -7.14 -23.65 -6.87
C PHE A 154 -7.12 -22.77 -5.62
N ALA A 155 -6.29 -23.13 -4.64
CA ALA A 155 -6.16 -22.35 -3.41
C ALA A 155 -5.64 -20.93 -3.69
N LEU A 156 -4.62 -20.78 -4.56
CA LEU A 156 -4.10 -19.47 -4.97
C LEU A 156 -5.18 -18.62 -5.65
N THR A 157 -5.92 -19.20 -6.58
CA THR A 157 -6.98 -18.48 -7.33
C THR A 157 -8.11 -18.05 -6.40
N TYR A 158 -8.62 -18.95 -5.53
CA TYR A 158 -9.64 -18.59 -4.54
C TYR A 158 -9.14 -17.54 -3.54
N ASN A 159 -7.87 -17.59 -3.15
CA ASN A 159 -7.28 -16.57 -2.28
C ASN A 159 -7.30 -15.19 -2.95
N ASN A 160 -6.93 -15.10 -4.22
CA ASN A 160 -6.93 -13.81 -4.92
C ASN A 160 -8.33 -13.30 -5.22
N ILE A 161 -9.29 -14.18 -5.53
CA ILE A 161 -10.72 -13.81 -5.60
C ILE A 161 -11.17 -13.22 -4.26
N GLY A 162 -10.79 -13.87 -3.14
CA GLY A 162 -11.05 -13.36 -1.80
C GLY A 162 -10.45 -11.97 -1.56
N LEU A 163 -9.22 -11.73 -2.02
CA LEU A 163 -8.56 -10.43 -1.94
C LEU A 163 -9.30 -9.36 -2.74
N VAL A 164 -9.75 -9.67 -3.95
CA VAL A 164 -10.53 -8.73 -4.77
C VAL A 164 -11.85 -8.39 -4.10
N TYR A 165 -12.60 -9.38 -3.58
CA TYR A 165 -13.83 -9.11 -2.82
C TYR A 165 -13.57 -8.27 -1.57
N ALA A 166 -12.46 -8.51 -0.85
CA ALA A 166 -12.09 -7.70 0.31
C ALA A 166 -11.78 -6.25 -0.09
N LYS A 167 -11.08 -6.02 -1.21
CA LYS A 167 -10.82 -4.67 -1.75
C LYS A 167 -12.07 -3.93 -2.18
N LYS A 168 -13.12 -4.65 -2.59
CA LYS A 168 -14.46 -4.09 -2.89
C LYS A 168 -15.32 -3.86 -1.64
N GLY A 169 -14.85 -4.23 -0.44
CA GLY A 169 -15.64 -4.19 0.79
C GLY A 169 -16.69 -5.31 0.92
N GLU A 170 -16.69 -6.29 0.01
CA GLU A 170 -17.62 -7.43 0.01
C GLU A 170 -17.10 -8.56 0.92
N TYR A 171 -16.86 -8.26 2.19
CA TYR A 171 -16.12 -9.13 3.12
C TYR A 171 -16.73 -10.53 3.33
N SER A 172 -18.05 -10.69 3.21
CA SER A 172 -18.69 -12.01 3.30
C SER A 172 -18.36 -12.93 2.11
N LYS A 173 -18.23 -12.37 0.90
CA LYS A 173 -17.77 -13.13 -0.27
C LYS A 173 -16.26 -13.39 -0.22
N ALA A 174 -15.51 -12.43 0.34
CA ALA A 174 -14.08 -12.62 0.60
C ALA A 174 -13.84 -13.82 1.53
N LEU A 175 -14.54 -13.86 2.67
CA LEU A 175 -14.47 -14.98 3.62
C LEU A 175 -14.81 -16.32 2.96
N SER A 176 -15.90 -16.39 2.20
CA SER A 176 -16.30 -17.61 1.49
C SER A 176 -15.18 -18.12 0.56
N SER A 177 -14.50 -17.21 -0.13
CA SER A 177 -13.40 -17.54 -1.05
C SER A 177 -12.13 -17.95 -0.29
N TYR A 178 -11.77 -17.24 0.79
CA TYR A 178 -10.64 -17.60 1.64
C TYR A 178 -10.83 -18.94 2.35
N GLU A 179 -12.04 -19.23 2.84
CA GLU A 179 -12.37 -20.51 3.47
C GLU A 179 -12.24 -21.66 2.47
N ARG A 180 -12.68 -21.47 1.23
CA ARG A 180 -12.49 -22.45 0.16
C ARG A 180 -11.01 -22.69 -0.15
N SER A 181 -10.22 -21.62 -0.23
CA SER A 181 -8.76 -21.71 -0.38
C SER A 181 -8.10 -22.49 0.76
N LEU A 182 -8.49 -22.20 2.00
CA LEU A 182 -7.99 -22.87 3.18
C LEU A 182 -8.36 -24.36 3.22
N GLU A 183 -9.59 -24.72 2.82
CA GLU A 183 -10.03 -26.11 2.73
C GLU A 183 -9.14 -26.92 1.77
N ILE A 184 -8.80 -26.33 0.63
CA ILE A 184 -7.90 -26.96 -0.36
C ILE A 184 -6.48 -27.10 0.22
N ARG A 185 -5.94 -26.03 0.82
CA ARG A 185 -4.61 -26.07 1.47
C ARG A 185 -4.53 -27.15 2.55
N LYS A 186 -5.59 -27.32 3.35
CA LYS A 186 -5.65 -28.38 4.39
C LYS A 186 -5.59 -29.79 3.83
N LYS A 187 -6.07 -30.01 2.59
CA LYS A 187 -6.00 -31.32 1.91
C LYS A 187 -4.68 -31.53 1.19
N ALA A 188 -4.06 -30.46 0.71
CA ALA A 188 -2.86 -30.51 -0.14
C ALA A 188 -1.53 -30.41 0.62
N LEU A 189 -1.53 -29.78 1.80
CA LEU A 189 -0.31 -29.41 2.52
C LEU A 189 -0.22 -30.12 3.89
N PRO A 190 1.00 -30.42 4.38
CA PRO A 190 1.17 -30.97 5.71
C PRO A 190 0.70 -30.00 6.80
N PRO A 191 0.34 -30.49 8.00
CA PRO A 191 0.04 -29.64 9.14
C PRO A 191 1.16 -28.61 9.40
N ASN A 192 0.78 -27.40 9.83
CA ASN A 192 1.69 -26.29 10.11
C ASN A 192 2.50 -25.75 8.92
N HIS A 193 2.12 -26.06 7.68
CA HIS A 193 2.72 -25.42 6.51
C HIS A 193 2.57 -23.89 6.56
N ARG A 194 3.61 -23.16 6.15
CA ARG A 194 3.67 -21.68 6.22
C ARG A 194 2.48 -20.99 5.55
N ASP A 195 1.97 -21.57 4.46
CA ASP A 195 0.82 -21.05 3.71
C ASP A 195 -0.45 -20.93 4.55
N PHE A 196 -0.60 -21.70 5.64
CA PHE A 196 -1.72 -21.53 6.55
C PHE A 196 -1.72 -20.16 7.22
N ALA A 197 -0.54 -19.62 7.55
CA ALA A 197 -0.43 -18.30 8.16
C ALA A 197 -1.03 -17.20 7.24
N GLN A 198 -0.72 -17.24 5.94
CA GLN A 198 -1.30 -16.31 4.98
C GLN A 198 -2.82 -16.43 4.90
N SER A 199 -3.35 -17.66 4.86
CA SER A 199 -4.80 -17.89 4.83
C SER A 199 -5.49 -17.37 6.08
N TYR A 200 -4.93 -17.64 7.26
CA TYR A 200 -5.45 -17.19 8.53
C TYR A 200 -5.38 -15.66 8.65
N ASN A 201 -4.30 -15.02 8.19
CA ASN A 201 -4.21 -13.55 8.14
C ASN A 201 -5.31 -12.94 7.25
N ASN A 202 -5.55 -13.49 6.06
CA ASN A 202 -6.57 -12.97 5.14
C ASN A 202 -7.99 -13.12 5.70
N ILE A 203 -8.29 -14.25 6.34
CA ILE A 203 -9.56 -14.50 7.02
C ILE A 203 -9.71 -13.55 8.23
N GLY A 204 -8.65 -13.40 9.03
CA GLY A 204 -8.61 -12.50 10.18
C GLY A 204 -8.87 -11.04 9.77
N MET A 205 -8.26 -10.59 8.67
CA MET A 205 -8.50 -9.27 8.07
C MET A 205 -9.96 -9.09 7.69
N ALA A 206 -10.54 -10.04 6.95
CA ALA A 206 -11.94 -9.93 6.54
C ALA A 206 -12.92 -9.91 7.73
N TYR A 207 -12.65 -10.65 8.81
CA TYR A 207 -13.44 -10.53 10.05
C TYR A 207 -13.25 -9.20 10.77
N GLY A 208 -12.02 -8.68 10.82
CA GLY A 208 -11.71 -7.39 11.45
C GLY A 208 -12.42 -6.23 10.76
N GLU A 209 -12.43 -6.23 9.43
CA GLU A 209 -13.14 -5.24 8.61
C GLU A 209 -14.67 -5.32 8.77
N LYS A 210 -15.22 -6.49 9.10
CA LYS A 210 -16.63 -6.65 9.47
C LYS A 210 -16.96 -6.20 10.89
N GLY A 211 -15.96 -5.82 11.69
CA GLY A 211 -16.11 -5.52 13.11
C GLY A 211 -16.23 -6.76 14.01
N GLU A 212 -16.03 -7.97 13.47
CA GLU A 212 -16.05 -9.22 14.24
C GLU A 212 -14.67 -9.47 14.89
N TYR A 213 -14.24 -8.53 15.74
CA TYR A 213 -12.88 -8.45 16.28
C TYR A 213 -12.40 -9.70 17.03
N SER A 214 -13.27 -10.38 17.78
CA SER A 214 -12.89 -11.61 18.50
C SER A 214 -12.52 -12.75 17.54
N LYS A 215 -13.23 -12.88 16.40
CA LYS A 215 -12.88 -13.87 15.37
C LYS A 215 -11.58 -13.47 14.67
N ALA A 216 -11.45 -12.19 14.33
CA ALA A 216 -10.23 -11.66 13.73
C ALA A 216 -8.99 -11.98 14.58
N LEU A 217 -9.07 -11.71 15.88
CA LEU A 217 -7.99 -12.00 16.83
C LEU A 217 -7.63 -13.48 16.84
N SER A 218 -8.62 -14.38 16.95
CA SER A 218 -8.37 -15.82 16.96
C SER A 218 -7.66 -16.31 15.69
N TRP A 219 -8.02 -15.79 14.52
CA TRP A 219 -7.35 -16.14 13.26
C TRP A 219 -5.92 -15.58 13.19
N TYR A 220 -5.69 -14.34 13.62
CA TYR A 220 -4.34 -13.78 13.66
C TYR A 220 -3.43 -14.49 14.67
N GLU A 221 -3.96 -14.93 15.81
CA GLU A 221 -3.22 -15.74 16.77
C GLU A 221 -2.85 -17.10 16.19
N GLN A 222 -3.78 -17.78 15.50
CA GLN A 222 -3.47 -19.03 14.78
C GLN A 222 -2.39 -18.81 13.71
N SER A 223 -2.46 -17.72 12.96
CA SER A 223 -1.42 -17.34 11.98
C SER A 223 -0.06 -17.18 12.65
N LEU A 224 0.00 -16.43 13.75
CA LEU A 224 1.21 -16.19 14.51
C LEU A 224 1.80 -17.49 15.08
N GLU A 225 0.97 -18.43 15.54
CA GLU A 225 1.42 -19.75 16.00
C GLU A 225 2.08 -20.55 14.87
N ILE A 226 1.48 -20.59 13.67
CA ILE A 226 2.12 -21.21 12.50
C ILE A 226 3.47 -20.55 12.19
N GLN A 227 3.53 -19.22 12.20
CA GLN A 227 4.76 -18.48 11.92
C GLN A 227 5.84 -18.68 12.99
N LYS A 228 5.46 -18.84 14.27
CA LYS A 228 6.42 -19.16 15.34
C LYS A 228 7.09 -20.51 15.13
N ILE A 229 6.38 -21.47 14.55
CA ILE A 229 6.89 -22.80 14.22
C ILE A 229 7.75 -22.75 12.95
N ALA A 230 7.25 -22.09 11.90
CA ALA A 230 7.83 -22.15 10.56
C ALA A 230 8.93 -21.11 10.29
N LEU A 231 9.01 -20.02 11.06
CA LEU A 231 9.85 -18.87 10.73
C LEU A 231 10.73 -18.42 11.92
N PRO A 232 11.94 -17.89 11.65
CA PRO A 232 12.81 -17.29 12.67
C PRO A 232 12.10 -16.21 13.50
N GLN A 233 12.59 -15.98 14.72
CA GLN A 233 11.98 -15.00 15.64
C GLN A 233 11.80 -13.61 15.04
N ASN A 234 12.78 -13.17 14.26
CA ASN A 234 12.82 -11.83 13.68
C ASN A 234 12.30 -11.80 12.23
N HIS A 235 11.52 -12.79 11.79
CA HIS A 235 11.00 -12.79 10.43
C HIS A 235 9.92 -11.70 10.25
N PRO A 236 9.94 -10.89 9.15
CA PRO A 236 8.98 -9.81 8.93
C PRO A 236 7.50 -10.23 8.97
N GLU A 237 7.17 -11.43 8.48
CA GLU A 237 5.80 -11.95 8.55
C GLU A 237 5.25 -12.06 9.99
N ARG A 238 6.11 -12.32 10.99
CA ARG A 238 5.71 -12.32 12.40
C ARG A 238 5.36 -10.91 12.88
N ALA A 239 6.11 -9.90 12.42
CA ALA A 239 5.81 -8.51 12.73
C ALA A 239 4.43 -8.11 12.16
N LEU A 240 4.12 -8.51 10.93
CA LEU A 240 2.81 -8.26 10.33
C LEU A 240 1.67 -8.83 11.19
N SER A 241 1.81 -10.06 11.69
CA SER A 241 0.80 -10.66 12.57
C SER A 241 0.66 -9.91 13.90
N TYR A 242 1.77 -9.48 14.53
CA TYR A 242 1.71 -8.62 15.71
C TYR A 242 1.04 -7.26 15.42
N ASN A 243 1.31 -6.66 14.26
CA ASN A 243 0.67 -5.41 13.85
C ASN A 243 -0.85 -5.60 13.68
N ASN A 244 -1.27 -6.70 13.06
CA ASN A 244 -2.69 -7.02 12.88
C ASN A 244 -3.40 -7.27 14.22
N ILE A 245 -2.78 -8.03 15.12
CA ILE A 245 -3.26 -8.24 16.49
C ILE A 245 -3.37 -6.89 17.23
N GLY A 246 -2.36 -6.04 17.10
CA GLY A 246 -2.35 -4.70 17.68
C GLY A 246 -3.49 -3.83 17.16
N SER A 247 -3.79 -3.90 15.86
CA SER A 247 -4.91 -3.19 15.25
C SER A 247 -6.28 -3.65 15.74
N VAL A 248 -6.45 -4.95 15.98
CA VAL A 248 -7.67 -5.47 16.59
C VAL A 248 -7.83 -4.94 18.02
N HIS A 249 -6.79 -5.03 18.84
CA HIS A 249 -6.81 -4.50 20.21
C HIS A 249 -7.02 -2.99 20.26
N TYR A 250 -6.46 -2.24 19.31
CA TYR A 250 -6.72 -0.81 19.17
C TYR A 250 -8.21 -0.54 18.93
N SER A 251 -8.82 -1.32 18.03
CA SER A 251 -10.23 -1.18 17.66
C SER A 251 -11.19 -1.59 18.79
N THR A 252 -10.79 -2.52 19.67
CA THR A 252 -11.57 -2.90 20.86
C THR A 252 -11.31 -2.02 22.07
N GLY A 253 -10.46 -0.99 21.97
CA GLY A 253 -10.12 -0.09 23.08
C GLY A 253 -9.10 -0.66 24.07
N GLU A 254 -8.52 -1.82 23.80
CA GLU A 254 -7.50 -2.48 24.63
C GLU A 254 -6.11 -1.90 24.35
N TYR A 255 -5.97 -0.59 24.55
CA TYR A 255 -4.82 0.21 24.11
C TYR A 255 -3.46 -0.28 24.64
N SER A 256 -3.38 -0.78 25.87
CA SER A 256 -2.12 -1.31 26.41
C SER A 256 -1.65 -2.59 25.68
N LYS A 257 -2.58 -3.47 25.31
CA LYS A 257 -2.26 -4.68 24.52
C LYS A 257 -1.94 -4.33 23.07
N ALA A 258 -2.63 -3.34 22.52
CA ALA A 258 -2.32 -2.77 21.21
C ALA A 258 -0.88 -2.24 21.17
N LEU A 259 -0.48 -1.47 22.19
CA LEU A 259 0.87 -0.91 22.30
C LEU A 259 1.93 -2.01 22.34
N SER A 260 1.76 -2.99 23.23
CA SER A 260 2.68 -4.12 23.35
C SER A 260 2.84 -4.88 22.02
N SER A 261 1.74 -5.09 21.29
CA SER A 261 1.75 -5.77 20.00
C SER A 261 2.47 -4.94 18.92
N TYR A 262 2.18 -3.63 18.84
CA TYR A 262 2.85 -2.74 17.89
C TYR A 262 4.34 -2.56 18.19
N GLU A 263 4.72 -2.44 19.46
CA GLU A 263 6.13 -2.36 19.87
C GLU A 263 6.88 -3.64 19.51
N ARG A 264 6.27 -4.81 19.71
CA ARG A 264 6.84 -6.09 19.31
C ARG A 264 7.00 -6.21 17.79
N SER A 265 6.02 -5.74 17.02
CA SER A 265 6.12 -5.64 15.56
C SER A 265 7.30 -4.76 15.14
N LEU A 266 7.40 -3.56 15.73
CA LEU A 266 8.46 -2.60 15.42
C LEU A 266 9.85 -3.13 15.80
N GLU A 267 9.98 -3.83 16.93
CA GLU A 267 11.23 -4.46 17.37
C GLU A 267 11.72 -5.50 16.34
N ILE A 268 10.82 -6.39 15.89
CA ILE A 268 11.15 -7.39 14.88
C ILE A 268 11.59 -6.70 13.58
N GLN A 269 10.82 -5.71 13.11
CA GLN A 269 11.13 -4.99 11.87
C GLN A 269 12.46 -4.24 11.94
N LYS A 270 12.82 -3.65 13.08
CA LYS A 270 14.12 -2.96 13.25
C LYS A 270 15.31 -3.90 13.08
N ILE A 271 15.15 -5.18 13.40
CA ILE A 271 16.19 -6.20 13.22
C ILE A 271 16.17 -6.72 11.78
N ALA A 272 14.99 -6.90 11.21
CA ALA A 272 14.82 -7.58 9.92
C ALA A 272 15.01 -6.69 8.69
N LEU A 273 14.78 -5.38 8.83
CA LEU A 273 14.64 -4.46 7.70
C LEU A 273 15.69 -3.32 7.76
N PRO A 274 16.08 -2.76 6.60
CA PRO A 274 16.90 -1.55 6.56
C PRO A 274 16.27 -0.38 7.34
N PRO A 275 17.06 0.54 7.92
CA PRO A 275 16.55 1.62 8.76
C PRO A 275 15.52 2.56 8.10
N ASN A 276 15.55 2.66 6.77
CA ASN A 276 14.66 3.50 5.96
C ASN A 276 13.49 2.72 5.33
N HIS A 277 13.24 1.47 5.75
CA HIS A 277 12.18 0.66 5.16
C HIS A 277 10.77 1.24 5.48
N PRO A 278 9.84 1.30 4.51
CA PRO A 278 8.49 1.85 4.70
C PRO A 278 7.68 1.22 5.85
N ASP A 279 7.86 -0.08 6.09
CA ASP A 279 7.20 -0.77 7.21
C ASP A 279 7.56 -0.19 8.59
N LEU A 280 8.80 0.29 8.77
CA LEU A 280 9.21 0.95 10.02
C LEU A 280 8.47 2.27 10.21
N ALA A 281 8.22 3.01 9.13
CA ALA A 281 7.40 4.22 9.16
C ALA A 281 5.96 3.88 9.54
N THR A 282 5.36 2.87 8.88
CA THR A 282 3.99 2.41 9.16
C THR A 282 3.82 2.01 10.62
N SER A 283 4.72 1.19 11.16
CA SER A 283 4.68 0.80 12.57
C SER A 283 4.82 1.99 13.52
N SER A 284 5.72 2.94 13.21
CA SER A 284 5.89 4.16 14.02
C SER A 284 4.64 5.05 13.97
N ALA A 285 3.98 5.16 12.81
CA ALA A 285 2.72 5.90 12.66
C ALA A 285 1.56 5.24 13.42
N ASN A 286 1.48 3.91 13.45
CA ASN A 286 0.47 3.17 14.21
C ASN A 286 0.63 3.41 15.71
N ILE A 287 1.86 3.32 16.22
CA ILE A 287 2.20 3.66 17.61
C ILE A 287 1.87 5.13 17.91
N GLY A 288 2.20 6.05 16.98
CA GLY A 288 1.87 7.47 17.12
C GLY A 288 0.35 7.72 17.20
N SER A 289 -0.44 7.05 16.38
CA SER A 289 -1.91 7.11 16.43
C SER A 289 -2.47 6.58 17.74
N LEU A 290 -1.91 5.49 18.25
CA LEU A 290 -2.28 4.90 19.53
C LEU A 290 -1.98 5.85 20.69
N TYR A 291 -0.78 6.42 20.76
CA TYR A 291 -0.43 7.42 21.77
C TYR A 291 -1.34 8.66 21.70
N ALA A 292 -1.68 9.14 20.49
CA ALA A 292 -2.61 10.25 20.33
C ALA A 292 -4.01 9.92 20.88
N THR A 293 -4.46 8.67 20.71
CA THR A 293 -5.75 8.19 21.22
C THR A 293 -5.75 8.10 22.76
N MET A 294 -4.62 7.71 23.35
CA MET A 294 -4.44 7.70 24.81
C MET A 294 -4.20 9.09 25.41
N GLY A 295 -4.14 10.15 24.59
CA GLY A 295 -3.85 11.52 25.04
C GLY A 295 -2.37 11.80 25.33
N GLU A 296 -1.48 10.85 25.03
CA GLU A 296 -0.03 10.98 25.22
C GLU A 296 0.62 11.72 24.03
N TYR A 297 0.22 12.97 23.81
CA TYR A 297 0.53 13.71 22.59
C TYR A 297 2.03 13.89 22.31
N SER A 298 2.87 14.06 23.33
CA SER A 298 4.32 14.18 23.13
C SER A 298 4.95 12.91 22.55
N LYS A 299 4.52 11.73 23.02
CA LYS A 299 4.97 10.44 22.46
C LYS A 299 4.38 10.19 21.07
N ALA A 300 3.15 10.65 20.85
CA ALA A 300 2.52 10.61 19.53
C ALA A 300 3.30 11.44 18.50
N LEU A 301 3.72 12.66 18.85
CA LEU A 301 4.55 13.50 17.98
C LEU A 301 5.87 12.81 17.67
N SER A 302 6.62 12.38 18.69
CA SER A 302 7.90 11.70 18.49
C SER A 302 7.81 10.47 17.57
N SER A 303 6.74 9.68 17.71
CA SER A 303 6.51 8.50 16.87
C SER A 303 6.15 8.87 15.42
N ASN A 304 5.30 9.89 15.23
CA ASN A 304 4.92 10.38 13.90
C ASN A 304 6.08 11.12 13.20
N GLU A 305 6.90 11.86 13.93
CA GLU A 305 8.12 12.52 13.41
C GLU A 305 9.12 11.48 12.92
N ARG A 306 9.37 10.42 13.71
CA ARG A 306 10.19 9.29 13.28
C ARG A 306 9.66 8.64 11.99
N SER A 307 8.34 8.44 11.90
CA SER A 307 7.70 7.94 10.67
C SER A 307 7.96 8.87 9.47
N LEU A 308 7.80 10.17 9.68
CA LEU A 308 8.02 11.18 8.64
C LEU A 308 9.50 11.23 8.19
N GLU A 309 10.46 11.12 9.11
CA GLU A 309 11.89 11.08 8.80
C GLU A 309 12.24 9.89 7.91
N ILE A 310 11.75 8.69 8.25
CA ILE A 310 11.94 7.49 7.44
C ILE A 310 11.36 7.69 6.03
N GLN A 311 10.14 8.20 5.93
CA GLN A 311 9.48 8.43 4.65
C GLN A 311 10.18 9.49 3.79
N LYS A 312 10.72 10.57 4.39
CA LYS A 312 11.49 11.59 3.67
C LYS A 312 12.74 11.04 3.01
N ILE A 313 13.34 10.00 3.58
CA ILE A 313 14.51 9.32 3.02
C ILE A 313 14.08 8.33 1.92
N ALA A 314 12.97 7.62 2.14
CA ALA A 314 12.53 6.54 1.26
C ALA A 314 11.73 7.00 0.04
N LEU A 315 11.09 8.17 0.08
CA LEU A 315 10.07 8.58 -0.89
C LEU A 315 10.41 9.93 -1.56
N PRO A 316 9.93 10.15 -2.80
CA PRO A 316 10.00 11.46 -3.44
C PRO A 316 9.32 12.56 -2.60
N PRO A 317 9.79 13.83 -2.67
CA PRO A 317 9.27 14.92 -1.83
C PRO A 317 7.77 15.21 -1.95
N ASN A 318 7.16 14.83 -3.08
CA ASN A 318 5.73 15.01 -3.38
C ASN A 318 4.91 13.72 -3.19
N HIS A 319 5.45 12.68 -2.55
CA HIS A 319 4.73 11.42 -2.35
C HIS A 319 3.52 11.60 -1.39
N PRO A 320 2.33 11.04 -1.70
CA PRO A 320 1.13 11.18 -0.86
C PRO A 320 1.30 10.73 0.61
N ASP A 321 2.16 9.76 0.87
CA ASP A 321 2.43 9.30 2.25
C ASP A 321 3.05 10.39 3.12
N LEU A 322 3.89 11.27 2.55
CA LEU A 322 4.43 12.42 3.28
C LEU A 322 3.31 13.37 3.71
N ALA A 323 2.33 13.61 2.83
CA ALA A 323 1.15 14.41 3.15
C ALA A 323 0.33 13.77 4.29
N SER A 324 0.17 12.45 4.26
CA SER A 324 -0.49 11.70 5.34
C SER A 324 0.23 11.84 6.68
N SER A 325 1.56 11.77 6.69
CA SER A 325 2.37 11.98 7.90
C SER A 325 2.24 13.40 8.46
N TYR A 326 2.29 14.43 7.61
CA TYR A 326 2.02 15.80 8.02
C TYR A 326 0.60 15.99 8.58
N ASN A 327 -0.40 15.32 7.98
CA ASN A 327 -1.77 15.33 8.52
C ASN A 327 -1.86 14.69 9.91
N ARG A 328 -1.15 13.59 10.16
CA ARG A 328 -1.11 12.94 11.48
C ARG A 328 -0.51 13.88 12.53
N ILE A 329 0.63 14.50 12.22
CA ILE A 329 1.29 15.49 13.10
C ILE A 329 0.36 16.69 13.35
N GLY A 330 -0.25 17.25 12.30
CA GLY A 330 -1.19 18.37 12.42
C GLY A 330 -2.41 18.05 13.28
N ASN A 331 -2.95 16.82 13.16
CA ASN A 331 -4.04 16.36 14.01
C ASN A 331 -3.62 16.31 15.49
N VAL A 332 -2.40 15.85 15.80
CA VAL A 332 -1.89 15.81 17.18
C VAL A 332 -1.76 17.23 17.74
N TYR A 333 -1.14 18.16 17.00
CA TYR A 333 -1.06 19.57 17.44
C TYR A 333 -2.43 20.21 17.62
N ASN A 334 -3.40 19.94 16.73
CA ASN A 334 -4.76 20.45 16.86
C ASN A 334 -5.46 19.92 18.12
N LYS A 335 -5.18 18.67 18.54
CA LYS A 335 -5.70 18.11 19.80
C LYS A 335 -5.02 18.71 21.03
N MET A 336 -3.76 19.12 20.92
CA MET A 336 -3.03 19.85 21.96
C MET A 336 -3.45 21.32 22.09
N GLY A 337 -4.23 21.86 21.14
CA GLY A 337 -4.55 23.30 21.08
C GLY A 337 -3.42 24.15 20.47
N GLU A 338 -2.37 23.53 19.93
CA GLU A 338 -1.21 24.16 19.31
C GLU A 338 -1.53 24.51 17.84
N TYR A 339 -2.53 25.37 17.65
CA TYR A 339 -3.18 25.60 16.36
C TYR A 339 -2.24 26.13 15.26
N SER A 340 -1.27 26.98 15.60
CA SER A 340 -0.29 27.48 14.62
C SER A 340 0.59 26.36 14.04
N LYS A 341 1.02 25.40 14.88
CA LYS A 341 1.80 24.23 14.45
C LYS A 341 0.93 23.25 13.65
N ALA A 342 -0.33 23.11 14.04
CA ALA A 342 -1.31 22.31 13.30
C ALA A 342 -1.54 22.85 11.89
N LEU A 343 -1.75 24.18 11.75
CA LEU A 343 -1.89 24.84 10.45
C LEU A 343 -0.67 24.60 9.57
N SER A 344 0.53 24.88 10.09
CA SER A 344 1.78 24.67 9.32
C SER A 344 1.91 23.23 8.80
N SER A 345 1.52 22.25 9.61
CA SER A 345 1.53 20.83 9.21
C SER A 345 0.47 20.53 8.13
N PHE A 346 -0.76 21.01 8.30
CA PHE A 346 -1.83 20.80 7.32
C PHE A 346 -1.57 21.53 5.99
N GLU A 347 -1.01 22.74 6.03
CA GLU A 347 -0.61 23.50 4.84
C GLU A 347 0.49 22.76 4.06
N ARG A 348 1.49 22.20 4.76
CA ARG A 348 2.53 21.39 4.12
C ARG A 348 1.96 20.13 3.47
N SER A 349 0.99 19.48 4.13
CA SER A 349 0.26 18.35 3.56
C SER A 349 -0.52 18.75 2.28
N LEU A 350 -1.24 19.86 2.34
CA LEU A 350 -2.01 20.40 1.21
C LEU A 350 -1.09 20.78 0.03
N GLU A 351 0.08 21.34 0.28
CA GLU A 351 1.07 21.68 -0.75
C GLU A 351 1.52 20.43 -1.52
N ILE A 352 1.86 19.35 -0.79
CA ILE A 352 2.25 18.06 -1.38
C ILE A 352 1.09 17.51 -2.23
N GLN A 353 -0.12 17.50 -1.68
CA GLN A 353 -1.30 16.98 -2.38
C GLN A 353 -1.65 17.77 -3.64
N LYS A 354 -1.51 19.10 -3.64
CA LYS A 354 -1.74 19.93 -4.83
C LYS A 354 -0.81 19.60 -5.99
N ILE A 355 0.40 19.12 -5.68
CA ILE A 355 1.37 18.69 -6.69
C ILE A 355 1.06 17.26 -7.15
N ALA A 356 0.68 16.38 -6.22
CA ALA A 356 0.51 14.95 -6.48
C ALA A 356 -0.84 14.58 -7.09
N LEU A 357 -1.88 15.40 -6.90
CA LEU A 357 -3.26 15.05 -7.20
C LEU A 357 -3.91 16.04 -8.19
N PRO A 358 -4.93 15.60 -8.95
CA PRO A 358 -5.73 16.51 -9.77
C PRO A 358 -6.37 17.66 -8.95
N PRO A 359 -6.63 18.84 -9.55
CA PRO A 359 -7.11 20.02 -8.82
C PRO A 359 -8.41 19.85 -8.02
N ASN A 360 -9.26 18.91 -8.42
CA ASN A 360 -10.54 18.62 -7.79
C ASN A 360 -10.54 17.29 -7.03
N HIS A 361 -9.38 16.75 -6.65
CA HIS A 361 -9.33 15.48 -5.92
C HIS A 361 -9.98 15.60 -4.52
N PRO A 362 -10.78 14.62 -4.06
CA PRO A 362 -11.45 14.66 -2.74
C PRO A 362 -10.52 14.89 -1.54
N ASP A 363 -9.28 14.40 -1.61
CA ASP A 363 -8.28 14.63 -0.55
C ASP A 363 -7.95 16.12 -0.34
N LEU A 364 -7.98 16.92 -1.42
CA LEU A 364 -7.80 18.38 -1.32
C LEU A 364 -8.94 19.00 -0.53
N ALA A 365 -10.19 18.56 -0.77
CA ALA A 365 -11.35 19.00 0.00
C ALA A 365 -11.21 18.65 1.49
N SER A 366 -10.73 17.45 1.79
CA SER A 366 -10.44 17.01 3.16
C SER A 366 -9.37 17.88 3.84
N SER A 367 -8.31 18.24 3.13
CA SER A 367 -7.24 19.11 3.63
C SER A 367 -7.75 20.53 3.91
N TYR A 368 -8.55 21.11 3.02
CA TYR A 368 -9.21 22.40 3.25
C TYR A 368 -10.16 22.36 4.46
N ASN A 369 -10.91 21.27 4.65
CA ASN A 369 -11.75 21.07 5.83
C ASN A 369 -10.92 21.04 7.13
N ARG A 370 -9.76 20.36 7.14
CA ARG A 370 -8.86 20.33 8.31
C ARG A 370 -8.33 21.71 8.66
N ILE A 371 -7.91 22.48 7.65
CA ILE A 371 -7.44 23.86 7.83
C ILE A 371 -8.58 24.76 8.35
N GLY A 372 -9.77 24.67 7.74
CA GLY A 372 -10.95 25.41 8.18
C GLY A 372 -11.34 25.12 9.63
N ASN A 373 -11.26 23.85 10.06
CA ASN A 373 -11.48 23.45 11.45
C ASN A 373 -10.51 24.14 12.42
N VAL A 374 -9.23 24.26 12.04
CA VAL A 374 -8.23 24.93 12.89
C VAL A 374 -8.49 26.44 12.97
N TYR A 375 -8.75 27.09 11.83
CA TYR A 375 -9.09 28.53 11.83
C TYR A 375 -10.35 28.82 12.65
N ASN A 376 -11.39 27.98 12.57
CA ASN A 376 -12.60 28.15 13.36
C ASN A 376 -12.30 28.09 14.86
N LYS A 377 -11.47 27.14 15.31
CA LYS A 377 -11.05 27.05 16.72
C LYS A 377 -10.18 28.23 17.18
N MET A 378 -9.46 28.87 16.26
CA MET A 378 -8.70 30.09 16.54
C MET A 378 -9.56 31.36 16.57
N GLY A 379 -10.85 31.28 16.21
CA GLY A 379 -11.71 32.45 16.05
C GLY A 379 -11.49 33.22 14.75
N GLU A 380 -10.68 32.70 13.84
CA GLU A 380 -10.34 33.28 12.53
C GLU A 380 -11.43 32.92 11.49
N TYR A 381 -12.66 33.34 11.77
CA TYR A 381 -13.86 32.85 11.08
C TYR A 381 -13.87 33.13 9.58
N SER A 382 -13.32 34.25 9.12
CA SER A 382 -13.23 34.57 7.69
C SER A 382 -12.34 33.58 6.92
N LYS A 383 -11.19 33.22 7.49
CA LYS A 383 -10.28 32.21 6.92
C LYS A 383 -10.89 30.81 6.99
N ALA A 384 -11.62 30.51 8.07
CA ALA A 384 -12.36 29.26 8.21
C ALA A 384 -13.41 29.10 7.10
N LEU A 385 -14.26 30.12 6.88
CA LEU A 385 -15.27 30.13 5.81
C LEU A 385 -14.62 29.93 4.45
N SER A 386 -13.58 30.69 4.12
CA SER A 386 -12.87 30.55 2.83
C SER A 386 -12.34 29.12 2.61
N SER A 387 -11.81 28.50 3.66
CA SER A 387 -11.33 27.11 3.59
C SER A 387 -12.48 26.12 3.39
N TYR A 388 -13.57 26.25 4.14
CA TYR A 388 -14.75 25.38 4.00
C TYR A 388 -15.47 25.55 2.66
N GLU A 389 -15.56 26.78 2.14
CA GLU A 389 -16.14 27.07 0.83
C GLU A 389 -15.33 26.40 -0.28
N ARG A 390 -14.00 26.46 -0.22
CA ARG A 390 -13.13 25.77 -1.18
C ARG A 390 -13.28 24.25 -1.10
N SER A 391 -13.41 23.71 0.11
CA SER A 391 -13.71 22.28 0.31
C SER A 391 -15.07 21.89 -0.30
N LEU A 392 -16.10 22.71 -0.07
CA LEU A 392 -17.44 22.50 -0.59
C LEU A 392 -17.47 22.58 -2.12
N GLU A 393 -16.72 23.50 -2.74
CA GLU A 393 -16.61 23.61 -4.20
C GLU A 393 -16.07 22.32 -4.83
N ILE A 394 -14.96 21.79 -4.30
CA ILE A 394 -14.37 20.53 -4.78
C ILE A 394 -15.35 19.37 -4.54
N SER A 395 -15.98 19.33 -3.37
CA SER A 395 -16.95 18.28 -3.02
C SER A 395 -18.17 18.29 -3.95
N LYS A 396 -18.67 19.45 -4.38
CA LYS A 396 -19.80 19.56 -5.33
C LYS A 396 -19.47 19.03 -6.72
N ILE A 397 -18.20 19.13 -7.14
CA ILE A 397 -17.75 18.61 -8.44
C ILE A 397 -17.58 17.09 -8.38
N THR A 398 -17.12 16.56 -7.25
CA THR A 398 -16.73 15.15 -7.12
C THR A 398 -17.83 14.24 -6.59
N LEU A 399 -18.78 14.77 -5.84
CA LEU A 399 -19.80 13.98 -5.16
C LEU A 399 -21.17 14.20 -5.79
N SER A 400 -22.05 13.21 -5.64
CA SER A 400 -23.46 13.38 -6.02
C SER A 400 -24.11 14.52 -5.23
N PRO A 401 -25.11 15.24 -5.79
CA PRO A 401 -25.72 16.39 -5.14
C PRO A 401 -26.31 16.14 -3.74
N ASN A 402 -26.62 14.87 -3.44
CA ASN A 402 -27.19 14.45 -2.16
C ASN A 402 -26.17 13.66 -1.31
N HIS A 403 -24.87 13.75 -1.57
CA HIS A 403 -23.88 13.02 -0.79
C HIS A 403 -23.81 13.55 0.66
N PRO A 404 -23.76 12.69 1.69
CA PRO A 404 -23.68 13.11 3.10
C PRO A 404 -22.54 14.08 3.43
N ASP A 405 -21.40 13.96 2.75
CA ASP A 405 -20.26 14.87 2.97
C ASP A 405 -20.54 16.32 2.55
N LEU A 406 -21.42 16.54 1.57
CA LEU A 406 -21.88 17.90 1.23
C LEU A 406 -22.64 18.50 2.40
N ALA A 407 -23.48 17.71 3.07
CA ALA A 407 -24.19 18.15 4.27
C ALA A 407 -23.24 18.49 5.41
N SER A 408 -22.18 17.70 5.61
CA SER A 408 -21.14 17.98 6.61
C SER A 408 -20.41 19.30 6.32
N SER A 409 -20.10 19.58 5.06
CA SER A 409 -19.49 20.86 4.65
C SER A 409 -20.41 22.05 4.92
N TYR A 410 -21.70 21.96 4.56
CA TYR A 410 -22.68 23.00 4.90
C TYR A 410 -22.85 23.19 6.41
N ASN A 411 -22.80 22.10 7.18
CA ASN A 411 -22.88 22.17 8.64
C ASN A 411 -21.67 22.91 9.23
N ASN A 412 -20.45 22.66 8.72
CA ASN A 412 -19.25 23.35 9.16
C ASN A 412 -19.33 24.86 8.88
N ILE A 413 -19.81 25.24 7.69
CA ILE A 413 -20.07 26.66 7.34
C ILE A 413 -21.10 27.28 8.28
N GLY A 414 -22.22 26.58 8.53
CA GLY A 414 -23.25 27.02 9.47
C GLY A 414 -22.74 27.22 10.89
N LEU A 415 -21.87 26.32 11.37
CA LEU A 415 -21.22 26.44 12.66
C LEU A 415 -20.34 27.69 12.76
N VAL A 416 -19.59 28.03 11.69
CA VAL A 416 -18.80 29.26 11.68
C VAL A 416 -19.71 30.50 11.74
N TYR A 417 -20.81 30.53 10.98
CA TYR A 417 -21.77 31.63 11.06
C TYR A 417 -22.42 31.75 12.44
N CYS A 418 -22.73 30.63 13.11
CA CYS A 418 -23.17 30.64 14.51
C CYS A 418 -22.14 31.31 15.41
N ASN A 419 -20.86 30.94 15.27
CA ASN A 419 -19.77 31.50 16.06
C ASN A 419 -19.53 33.00 15.79
N MET A 420 -19.88 33.48 14.59
CA MET A 420 -19.87 34.90 14.23
C MET A 420 -21.12 35.67 14.71
N GLY A 421 -22.16 34.99 15.19
CA GLY A 421 -23.47 35.58 15.51
C GLY A 421 -24.36 35.87 14.29
N GLU A 422 -23.99 35.38 13.09
CA GLU A 422 -24.77 35.54 11.85
C GLU A 422 -25.83 34.45 11.72
N TYR A 423 -26.77 34.41 12.68
CA TYR A 423 -27.71 33.29 12.83
C TYR A 423 -28.61 33.04 11.62
N SER A 424 -28.94 34.07 10.82
CA SER A 424 -29.72 33.88 9.59
C SER A 424 -28.98 33.08 8.52
N LYS A 425 -27.68 33.35 8.32
CA LYS A 425 -26.83 32.57 7.39
C LYS A 425 -26.52 31.18 7.93
N ALA A 426 -26.34 31.08 9.24
CA ALA A 426 -26.18 29.79 9.91
C ALA A 426 -27.40 28.90 9.71
N LEU A 427 -28.60 29.43 9.93
CA LEU A 427 -29.86 28.72 9.72
C LEU A 427 -29.97 28.21 8.28
N SER A 428 -29.75 29.09 7.29
CA SER A 428 -29.80 28.69 5.87
C SER A 428 -28.80 27.58 5.53
N SER A 429 -27.58 27.63 6.08
CA SER A 429 -26.56 26.59 5.89
C SER A 429 -26.97 25.25 6.54
N HIS A 430 -27.51 25.29 7.76
CA HIS A 430 -27.99 24.10 8.45
C HIS A 430 -29.24 23.50 7.80
N GLU A 431 -30.16 24.33 7.28
CA GLU A 431 -31.32 23.88 6.51
C GLU A 431 -30.89 23.12 5.26
N ARG A 432 -29.88 23.64 4.53
CA ARG A 432 -29.35 22.95 3.35
C ARG A 432 -28.67 21.63 3.71
N SER A 433 -27.92 21.59 4.80
CA SER A 433 -27.34 20.36 5.35
C SER A 433 -28.42 19.33 5.70
N LEU A 434 -29.50 19.77 6.35
CA LEU A 434 -30.63 18.93 6.73
C LEU A 434 -31.38 18.38 5.51
N GLU A 435 -31.63 19.20 4.49
CA GLU A 435 -32.28 18.79 3.24
C GLU A 435 -31.50 17.65 2.56
N ILE A 436 -30.19 17.79 2.44
CA ILE A 436 -29.32 16.75 1.88
C ILE A 436 -29.39 15.48 2.73
N ARG A 437 -29.26 15.58 4.06
CA ARG A 437 -29.32 14.41 4.95
C ARG A 437 -30.65 13.67 4.88
N LYS A 438 -31.78 14.39 4.77
CA LYS A 438 -33.12 13.78 4.64
C LYS A 438 -33.26 12.93 3.37
N ILE A 439 -32.56 13.30 2.29
CA ILE A 439 -32.58 12.55 1.04
C ILE A 439 -31.56 11.41 1.09
N ALA A 440 -30.39 11.66 1.67
CA ALA A 440 -29.25 10.75 1.65
C ALA A 440 -29.34 9.61 2.65
N LEU A 441 -29.98 9.85 3.80
CA LEU A 441 -29.97 8.94 4.95
C LEU A 441 -31.38 8.40 5.21
N PRO A 442 -31.52 7.12 5.60
CA PRO A 442 -32.81 6.56 5.98
C PRO A 442 -33.37 7.29 7.22
N PRO A 443 -34.70 7.30 7.42
CA PRO A 443 -35.35 8.07 8.49
C PRO A 443 -34.87 7.77 9.92
N ASN A 444 -34.24 6.61 10.14
CA ASN A 444 -33.73 6.14 11.43
C ASN A 444 -32.19 6.16 11.50
N HIS A 445 -31.52 6.91 10.62
CA HIS A 445 -30.07 7.06 10.69
C HIS A 445 -29.67 7.86 11.94
N PRO A 446 -28.72 7.37 12.77
CA PRO A 446 -28.25 8.05 13.98
C PRO A 446 -27.70 9.46 13.73
#